data_AF-A0A522DTJ2-F1
#
_entry.id   AF-A0A522DTJ2-F1
#
_cell.length_a   1.000
_cell.length_b   1.000
_cell.length_c   1.000
_cell.angle_alpha   90.00
_cell.angle_beta   90.00
_cell.angle_gamma   90.00
#
_symmetry.space_group_name_H-M   'P 1'
#
loop_
_entity.id
_entity.type
_entity.pdbx_description
1 polymer ?
#
loop_
_entity_poly.entity_id
_entity_poly.type
_entity_poly.pdbx_seq_one_letter_code
_entity_poly.pdbx_strand_id
1 'polypeptide(L)'
;MISHACAYTIASWWHNGQASEMYSFMSSGAISEDLLSEVEYTRDGGEQDDERQCVELSALAEYVEYVGVREPNTIKGWGSWMFTEKQVADEVDS
;
A
#
# COMPACT_ATOMS: atom_id res chain seq x y z
N MET A 1 -6.38 7.75 11.36
CA MET A 1 -5.32 7.38 10.42
C MET A 1 -4.89 5.93 10.63
N ILE A 2 -4.80 5.15 9.55
CA ILE A 2 -4.48 3.72 9.54
C ILE A 2 -2.96 3.45 9.44
N SER A 3 -2.53 2.22 9.73
CA SER A 3 -1.13 1.81 9.58
C SER A 3 -0.75 1.58 8.11
N HIS A 4 0.55 1.59 7.80
CA HIS A 4 1.06 1.26 6.46
C HIS A 4 0.58 -0.11 5.97
N ALA A 5 0.63 -1.13 6.84
CA ALA A 5 0.17 -2.47 6.51
C ALA A 5 -1.33 -2.49 6.15
N CYS A 6 -2.15 -1.78 6.94
CA CYS A 6 -3.57 -1.66 6.66
C CYS A 6 -3.84 -0.91 5.35
N ALA A 7 -3.10 0.17 5.07
CA ALA A 7 -3.20 0.90 3.82
C ALA A 7 -2.85 0.02 2.60
N TYR A 8 -1.78 -0.80 2.69
CA TYR A 8 -1.42 -1.76 1.65
C TYR A 8 -2.48 -2.84 1.47
N THR A 9 -3.07 -3.33 2.55
CA THR A 9 -4.16 -4.32 2.50
C THR A 9 -5.39 -3.76 1.78
N ILE A 10 -5.84 -2.55 2.14
CA ILE A 10 -6.98 -1.91 1.48
C ILE A 10 -6.66 -1.69 -0.01
N ALA A 11 -5.51 -1.12 -0.34
CA ALA A 11 -5.11 -0.93 -1.73
C ALA A 11 -5.04 -2.27 -2.52
N SER A 12 -4.66 -3.38 -1.87
CA SER A 12 -4.65 -4.71 -2.49
C SER A 12 -6.03 -5.26 -2.84
N TRP A 13 -7.08 -4.80 -2.15
CA TRP A 13 -8.46 -5.24 -2.41
C TRP A 13 -9.14 -4.40 -3.48
N TRP A 14 -8.72 -3.15 -3.63
CA TRP A 14 -9.44 -2.14 -4.42
C TRP A 14 -8.70 -1.67 -5.68
N HIS A 15 -7.55 -2.26 -6.01
CA HIS A 15 -6.80 -1.86 -7.19
C HIS A 15 -7.51 -2.25 -8.50
N ASN A 16 -7.62 -1.32 -9.45
CA ASN A 16 -8.31 -1.50 -10.74
C ASN A 16 -7.46 -2.27 -11.78
N GLY A 17 -6.74 -3.31 -11.34
CA GLY A 17 -5.78 -4.06 -12.14
C GLY A 17 -4.33 -3.61 -11.96
N GLN A 18 -3.41 -4.22 -12.72
CA GLN A 18 -1.96 -4.11 -12.51
C GLN A 18 -1.36 -2.75 -12.89
N ALA A 19 -2.11 -1.90 -13.60
CA ALA A 19 -1.66 -0.59 -14.05
C ALA A 19 -2.21 0.58 -13.20
N SER A 20 -2.92 0.28 -12.10
CA SER A 20 -3.50 1.29 -11.21
C SER A 20 -2.46 1.90 -10.25
N GLU A 21 -2.71 3.12 -9.77
CA GLU A 21 -1.90 3.77 -8.75
C GLU A 21 -2.00 3.02 -7.42
N MET A 22 -3.18 2.51 -7.08
CA MET A 22 -3.35 1.65 -5.89
C MET A 22 -2.51 0.37 -5.97
N TYR A 23 -2.38 -0.24 -7.16
CA TYR A 23 -1.47 -1.37 -7.34
C TYR A 23 0.00 -0.95 -7.21
N SER A 24 0.39 0.16 -7.82
CA SER A 24 1.75 0.71 -7.69
C SER A 24 2.10 1.02 -6.22
N PHE A 25 1.17 1.59 -5.47
CA PHE A 25 1.31 1.85 -4.05
C PHE A 25 1.44 0.58 -3.23
N MET A 26 0.57 -0.41 -3.45
CA MET A 26 0.63 -1.68 -2.74
C MET A 26 1.91 -2.46 -3.03
N SER A 27 2.38 -2.45 -4.28
CA SER A 27 3.52 -3.24 -4.72
C SER A 27 4.88 -2.61 -4.40
N SER A 28 4.98 -1.27 -4.40
CA SER A 28 6.24 -0.54 -4.27
C SER A 28 6.28 0.43 -3.10
N GLY A 29 5.14 0.75 -2.49
CA GLY A 29 5.02 1.80 -1.48
C GLY A 29 5.04 3.23 -2.01
N ALA A 30 5.18 3.43 -3.32
CA ALA A 30 5.14 4.76 -3.93
C ALA A 30 3.75 5.40 -3.77
N ILE A 31 3.71 6.69 -3.47
CA ILE A 31 2.49 7.50 -3.49
C ILE A 31 2.69 8.55 -4.57
N SER A 32 1.95 8.42 -5.67
CA SER A 32 1.93 9.40 -6.75
C SER A 32 0.96 10.54 -6.45
N GLU A 33 1.01 11.59 -7.27
CA GLU A 33 0.04 12.71 -7.20
C GLU A 33 -1.39 12.24 -7.54
N ASP A 34 -1.52 11.18 -8.33
CA ASP A 34 -2.82 10.68 -8.82
C ASP A 34 -3.47 9.64 -7.89
N LEU A 35 -2.70 9.06 -6.95
CA LEU A 35 -3.22 8.01 -6.05
C LEU A 35 -4.45 8.47 -5.26
N LEU A 36 -4.43 9.70 -4.73
CA LEU A 36 -5.56 10.22 -3.96
C LEU A 36 -6.84 10.28 -4.82
N SER A 37 -6.70 10.81 -6.04
CA SER A 37 -7.80 10.90 -7.00
C SER A 37 -8.35 9.53 -7.38
N GLU A 38 -7.48 8.52 -7.55
CA GLU A 38 -7.93 7.15 -7.82
C GLU A 38 -8.70 6.55 -6.63
N VAL A 39 -8.22 6.75 -5.40
CA VAL A 39 -8.91 6.25 -4.19
C VAL A 39 -10.29 6.89 -4.03
N GLU A 40 -10.40 8.21 -4.23
CA GLU A 40 -11.67 8.93 -4.17
C GLU A 40 -12.61 8.53 -5.31
N TYR A 41 -12.08 8.39 -6.53
CA TYR A 41 -12.86 7.90 -7.67
C TYR A 41 -13.41 6.50 -7.40
N THR A 42 -12.59 5.59 -6.89
CA THR A 42 -13.05 4.25 -6.52
C THR A 42 -14.14 4.37 -5.46
N ARG A 43 -13.93 5.14 -4.38
CA ARG A 43 -14.92 5.36 -3.30
C ARG A 43 -16.27 5.89 -3.80
N ASP A 44 -16.26 6.83 -4.73
CA ASP A 44 -17.46 7.54 -5.18
C ASP A 44 -18.08 6.91 -6.45
N GLY A 45 -17.37 5.95 -7.08
CA GLY A 45 -17.71 5.30 -8.34
C GLY A 45 -18.93 4.37 -8.33
N GLY A 46 -19.52 4.10 -7.16
CA GLY A 46 -20.91 3.65 -7.05
C GLY A 46 -21.17 2.15 -7.13
N GLU A 47 -20.17 1.30 -6.90
CA GLU A 47 -20.34 -0.15 -6.69
C GLU A 47 -20.08 -0.59 -5.23
N GLN A 48 -19.93 0.34 -4.29
CA GLN A 48 -19.84 -0.02 -2.87
C GLN A 48 -21.19 -0.49 -2.36
N ASP A 49 -21.35 -1.81 -2.28
CA ASP A 49 -22.55 -2.44 -1.73
C ASP A 49 -22.61 -2.35 -0.19
N ASP A 50 -21.54 -1.94 0.49
CA ASP A 50 -21.43 -1.92 1.97
C ASP A 50 -20.75 -0.64 2.50
N GLU A 51 -21.34 -0.04 3.54
CA GLU A 51 -20.81 1.10 4.32
C GLU A 51 -19.35 0.88 4.78
N ARG A 52 -18.98 -0.37 5.07
CA ARG A 52 -17.61 -0.73 5.44
C ARG A 52 -16.59 -0.41 4.36
N GLN A 53 -16.93 -0.61 3.10
CA GLN A 53 -16.04 -0.36 1.96
C GLN A 53 -15.78 1.14 1.82
N CYS A 54 -16.81 1.96 2.02
CA CYS A 54 -16.67 3.41 2.06
C CYS A 54 -15.77 3.88 3.21
N VAL A 55 -15.86 3.24 4.39
CA VAL A 55 -15.00 3.54 5.54
C VAL A 55 -13.54 3.18 5.26
N GLU A 56 -13.28 2.01 4.65
CA GLU A 56 -11.93 1.58 4.29
C GLU A 56 -11.28 2.53 3.28
N LEU A 57 -11.99 2.88 2.20
CA LEU A 57 -11.48 3.79 1.17
C LEU A 57 -11.31 5.21 1.70
N SER A 58 -12.20 5.68 2.58
CA SER A 58 -12.03 6.97 3.27
C SER A 58 -10.78 6.98 4.15
N ALA A 59 -10.54 5.91 4.90
CA ALA A 59 -9.36 5.78 5.74
C ALA A 59 -8.06 5.71 4.92
N LEU A 60 -8.10 5.11 3.73
CA LEU A 60 -6.99 5.11 2.79
C LEU A 60 -6.74 6.50 2.20
N ALA A 61 -7.79 7.23 1.82
CA ALA A 61 -7.67 8.60 1.33
C ALA A 61 -7.01 9.52 2.36
N GLU A 62 -7.47 9.50 3.62
CA GLU A 62 -6.85 10.25 4.72
C GLU A 62 -5.37 9.90 4.92
N TYR A 63 -5.02 8.61 4.79
CA TYR A 63 -3.64 8.17 4.90
C TYR A 63 -2.77 8.72 3.75
N VAL A 64 -3.26 8.66 2.51
CA VAL A 64 -2.54 9.15 1.33
C VAL A 64 -2.34 10.66 1.41
N GLU A 65 -3.39 11.42 1.77
CA GLU A 65 -3.31 12.87 1.95
C GLU A 65 -2.31 13.25 3.06
N TYR A 66 -2.34 12.54 4.19
CA TYR A 66 -1.43 12.81 5.30
C TYR A 66 0.04 12.52 4.96
N VAL A 67 0.32 11.41 4.28
CA VAL A 67 1.71 11.06 3.92
C VAL A 67 2.22 11.92 2.77
N GLY A 68 1.35 12.27 1.83
CA GLY A 68 1.70 12.99 0.62
C GLY A 68 2.52 12.15 -0.36
N VAL A 69 2.97 12.81 -1.44
CA VAL A 69 3.79 12.19 -2.49
C VAL A 69 5.03 11.55 -1.87
N ARG A 70 5.28 10.29 -2.25
CA ARG A 70 6.37 9.49 -1.70
C ARG A 70 6.97 8.62 -2.79
N GLU A 71 8.29 8.68 -2.91
CA GLU A 71 9.05 7.77 -3.77
C GLU A 71 8.82 6.29 -3.39
N PRO A 72 9.02 5.35 -4.32
CA PRO A 72 8.96 3.93 -4.01
C PRO A 72 9.79 3.59 -2.77
N ASN A 73 9.18 2.86 -1.83
CA ASN A 73 9.92 2.26 -0.74
C ASN A 73 10.82 1.19 -1.36
N THR A 74 12.09 1.52 -1.56
CA THR A 74 13.14 0.58 -1.94
C THR A 74 13.48 -0.36 -0.76
N ILE A 75 12.46 -1.03 -0.22
CA ILE A 75 12.66 -2.31 0.44
C ILE A 75 13.22 -3.21 -0.67
N LYS A 76 14.38 -3.82 -0.45
CA LYS A 76 15.06 -4.70 -1.40
C LYS A 76 14.20 -5.92 -1.76
N GLY A 77 13.14 -5.72 -2.54
CA GLY A 77 12.16 -6.71 -2.94
C GLY A 77 11.51 -7.48 -1.78
N TRP A 78 10.58 -8.35 -2.16
CA TRP A 78 9.97 -9.37 -1.30
C TRP A 78 11.01 -10.38 -0.75
N GLY A 79 12.27 -10.32 -1.24
CA GLY A 79 13.38 -11.12 -0.76
C GLY A 79 14.11 -10.54 0.46
N SER A 80 13.99 -9.25 0.77
CA SER A 80 14.80 -8.66 1.85
C SER A 80 14.54 -9.28 3.22
N TRP A 81 13.32 -9.74 3.47
CA TRP A 81 12.93 -10.42 4.71
C TRP A 81 13.30 -11.91 4.71
N MET A 82 13.49 -12.54 3.54
CA MET A 82 13.92 -13.94 3.42
C MET A 82 15.44 -14.13 3.55
N PHE A 83 16.22 -13.06 3.51
CA PHE A 83 17.68 -13.13 3.67
C PHE A 83 18.18 -12.68 5.05
N THR A 84 17.30 -12.16 5.93
CA THR A 84 17.72 -11.68 7.25
C THR A 84 17.97 -12.82 8.25
N GLU A 85 17.47 -14.03 8.01
CA GLU A 85 17.70 -15.17 8.92
C GLU A 85 18.99 -15.97 8.60
N LYS A 86 19.62 -15.78 7.44
CA LYS A 86 20.78 -16.62 7.06
C LYS A 86 22.15 -16.03 7.41
N GLN A 87 22.25 -14.73 7.74
CA GLN A 87 23.56 -14.11 8.03
C GLN A 87 23.92 -14.00 9.53
N VAL A 88 23.00 -14.31 10.46
CA VAL A 88 23.33 -14.32 11.90
C VAL A 88 23.84 -15.69 12.36
N ALA A 89 23.66 -16.75 11.57
CA ALA A 89 24.07 -18.10 11.94
C ALA A 89 25.57 -18.39 11.72
N ASP A 90 26.23 -17.68 10.79
CA ASP A 90 27.65 -17.93 10.45
C ASP A 90 28.66 -17.10 11.27
N GLU A 91 28.23 -16.17 12.13
CA GLU A 91 29.13 -15.38 12.98
C GLU A 91 29.27 -15.92 14.42
N VAL A 92 28.61 -17.04 14.77
CA VAL A 92 28.66 -17.63 16.12
C VAL A 92 29.55 -18.88 16.19
N ASP A 93 30.35 -19.17 15.16
CA ASP A 93 31.22 -20.36 15.14
C ASP A 93 32.60 -20.10 14.48
N SER A 94 33.23 -18.96 14.78
CA SER A 94 34.67 -18.70 14.51
C SER A 94 35.47 -18.52 15.79
#